data_AF-A0A9D1I9D8-F1
#
_entry.id   AF-A0A9D1I9D8-F1
#
_cell.length_a   1.000
_cell.length_b   1.000
_cell.length_c   1.000
_cell.angle_alpha   90.00
_cell.angle_beta   90.00
_cell.angle_gamma   90.00
#
_symmetry.space_group_name_H-M   'P 1'
#
loop_
_entity.id
_entity.type
_entity.pdbx_description
1 polymer ?
#
loop_
_entity_poly.entity_id
_entity_poly.type
_entity_poly.pdbx_seq_one_letter_code
_entity_poly.pdbx_strand_id
1 'polypeptide(L)' 'MIENNMYYGAGYGSGLAFFLGAGYRDYFSSLPEEVQEEINLHEDRIHSEEDLREYAEHLMQTS' A
#
# COMPACT_ATOMS: atom_id res chain seq x y z
N MET A 1 -7.87 -25.88 -17.40
CA MET A 1 -7.11 -25.66 -16.14
C MET A 1 -6.72 -24.21 -16.17
N ILE A 2 -7.45 -23.37 -15.44
CA ILE A 2 -7.13 -21.94 -15.30
C ILE A 2 -6.67 -21.77 -13.87
N GLU A 3 -5.46 -21.26 -13.74
CA GLU A 3 -4.74 -20.98 -12.51
C GLU A 3 -5.54 -19.96 -11.70
N ASN A 4 -5.94 -20.34 -10.48
CA ASN A 4 -6.28 -19.37 -9.45
C ASN A 4 -5.19 -19.47 -8.41
N ASN A 5 -4.12 -18.75 -8.73
CA ASN A 5 -3.08 -18.31 -7.82
C ASN A 5 -3.77 -17.90 -6.51
N MET A 6 -3.49 -18.64 -5.44
CA MET A 6 -3.99 -18.32 -4.11
C MET A 6 -3.36 -16.99 -3.71
N TYR A 7 -4.01 -15.89 -4.09
CA TYR A 7 -3.68 -14.56 -3.58
C TYR A 7 -3.88 -14.66 -2.07
N TYR A 8 -2.77 -14.58 -1.35
CA TYR A 8 -2.70 -14.63 0.09
C TYR A 8 -3.57 -13.49 0.66
N GLY A 9 -4.84 -13.79 0.93
CA GLY A 9 -5.80 -12.88 1.53
C GLY A 9 -5.53 -12.67 3.01
N ALA A 10 -4.37 -12.08 3.35
CA ALA A 10 -4.04 -11.72 4.71
C ALA A 10 -3.29 -10.37 4.74
N GLY A 11 -4.06 -9.28 4.72
CA GLY A 11 -3.63 -8.03 5.36
C GLY A 11 -3.19 -6.86 4.48
N TYR A 12 -3.48 -6.81 3.18
CA TYR A 12 -3.20 -5.63 2.36
C TYR A 12 -3.92 -4.38 2.94
N GLY A 13 -3.16 -3.46 3.54
CA GLY A 13 -3.60 -2.12 3.97
C GLY A 13 -4.44 -2.02 5.25
N SER A 14 -4.87 -3.12 5.88
CA SER A 14 -5.77 -3.06 7.05
C SER A 14 -5.10 -2.57 8.35
N GLY A 15 -3.78 -2.78 8.50
CA GLY A 15 -3.02 -2.26 9.65
C GLY A 15 -2.89 -0.74 9.56
N LEU A 16 -2.25 -0.25 8.51
CA LEU A 16 -2.01 1.18 8.31
C LEU A 16 -3.30 2.01 8.21
N ALA A 17 -4.34 1.54 7.53
CA ALA A 17 -5.61 2.27 7.45
C ALA A 17 -6.30 2.41 8.82
N PHE A 18 -6.07 1.48 9.75
CA PHE A 18 -6.57 1.58 11.11
C PHE A 18 -5.80 2.63 11.93
N PHE A 19 -4.47 2.75 11.74
CA PHE A 19 -3.63 3.68 12.47
C PHE A 19 -3.63 5.12 11.92
N LEU A 20 -3.74 5.28 10.60
CA LEU A 20 -3.57 6.56 9.90
C LEU A 20 -4.89 7.22 9.47
N GLY A 21 -6.01 6.52 9.63
CA GLY A 21 -7.35 7.08 9.43
C GLY A 21 -7.84 7.09 7.96
N ALA A 22 -8.97 7.76 7.73
CA ALA A 22 -9.68 7.70 6.44
C ALA A 22 -8.90 8.33 5.27
N GLY A 23 -8.15 9.41 5.52
CA GLY A 23 -7.34 10.09 4.49
C GLY A 23 -6.23 9.20 3.90
N TYR A 24 -5.60 8.37 4.75
CA TYR A 24 -4.65 7.35 4.31
C TYR A 24 -5.29 6.37 3.32
N ARG A 25 -6.48 5.87 3.66
CA ARG A 25 -7.16 4.85 2.85
C ARG A 25 -7.51 5.39 1.47
N ASP A 26 -8.00 6.62 1.39
CA ASP A 26 -8.36 7.26 0.13
C ASP A 26 -7.12 7.47 -0.76
N TYR A 27 -6.02 8.03 -0.22
CA TYR A 27 -4.79 8.23 -0.97
C TYR A 27 -4.15 6.91 -1.40
N PHE A 28 -4.00 5.94 -0.49
CA PHE A 28 -3.47 4.62 -0.78
C PHE A 28 -4.25 3.91 -1.91
N SER A 29 -5.58 3.96 -1.85
CA SER A 29 -6.45 3.34 -2.87
C SER A 29 -6.37 4.01 -4.25
N SER A 30 -5.85 5.24 -4.32
CA SER A 30 -5.65 5.97 -5.57
C SER A 30 -4.33 5.64 -6.28
N LEU A 31 -3.42 4.92 -5.61
CA LEU A 31 -2.11 4.58 -6.15
C LEU A 31 -2.19 3.38 -7.13
N PRO A 32 -1.22 3.23 -8.06
CA PRO A 32 -1.12 2.04 -8.89
C PRO A 32 -1.00 0.75 -8.07
N GLU A 33 -1.46 -0.38 -8.62
CA GLU A 33 -1.43 -1.68 -7.93
C GLU A 33 -0.01 -2.11 -7.55
N GLU A 34 0.97 -1.93 -8.42
CA GLU A 34 2.39 -2.19 -8.14
C GLU A 34 2.92 -1.34 -6.96
N VAL A 35 2.49 -0.08 -6.88
CA VAL A 35 2.87 0.83 -5.79
C VAL A 35 2.19 0.42 -4.48
N GLN A 36 0.91 0.02 -4.54
CA GLN A 36 0.17 -0.49 -3.38
C GLN A 36 0.81 -1.78 -2.83
N GLU A 37 1.28 -2.68 -3.70
CA GLU A 37 1.96 -3.90 -3.28
C GLU A 37 3.28 -3.60 -2.57
N GLU A 38 4.12 -2.74 -3.13
CA GLU A 38 5.40 -2.33 -2.51
C GLU A 38 5.18 -1.64 -1.16
N ILE A 39 4.18 -0.76 -1.07
CA ILE A 39 3.77 -0.14 0.21
C ILE A 39 3.35 -1.19 1.23
N ASN A 40 2.59 -2.21 0.84
CA ASN A 40 2.19 -3.27 1.75
C ASN A 40 3.38 -4.14 2.17
N LEU A 41 4.34 -4.38 1.28
CA LEU A 41 5.57 -5.11 1.58
C LEU A 41 6.47 -4.36 2.56
N HIS A 42 6.37 -3.03 2.61
CA HIS A 42 7.14 -2.16 3.49
C HIS A 42 6.25 -1.35 4.44
N GLU A 43 5.11 -1.93 4.85
CA GLU A 43 4.16 -1.26 5.74
C GLU A 43 4.78 -0.88 7.09
N ASP A 44 5.81 -1.62 7.50
CA ASP A 44 6.61 -1.40 8.70
C ASP A 44 7.40 -0.09 8.68
N ARG A 45 7.61 0.51 7.50
CA ARG A 45 8.32 1.78 7.33
C ARG A 45 7.39 3.00 7.30
N ILE A 46 6.08 2.78 7.21
CA ILE A 46 5.10 3.85 7.09
C ILE A 46 4.47 4.07 8.46
N HIS A 47 4.78 5.21 9.06
CA HIS A 47 4.28 5.57 10.40
C HIS A 47 3.38 6.81 10.36
N SER A 48 3.26 7.46 9.20
CA SER A 48 2.47 8.65 8.96
C SER A 48 1.94 8.70 7.53
N GLU A 49 0.99 9.60 7.28
CA GLU A 49 0.52 9.90 5.91
C GLU A 49 1.65 10.51 5.05
N GLU A 50 2.57 11.26 5.66
CA GLU A 50 3.73 11.86 5.00
C GLU A 50 4.68 10.77 4.50
N ASP A 51 5.01 9.77 5.33
CA ASP A 51 5.84 8.63 4.93
C ASP A 51 5.24 7.88 3.74
N LEU A 52 3.91 7.69 3.74
CA LEU A 52 3.21 7.05 2.63
C LEU A 52 3.36 7.86 1.34
N ARG A 53 3.18 9.18 1.40
CA ARG A 53 3.27 10.05 0.23
C ARG A 53 4.68 10.08 -0.33
N GLU A 54 5.69 10.27 0.52
CA GLU A 54 7.09 10.26 0.09
C GLU A 54 7.49 8.91 -0.51
N TYR A 55 7.08 7.81 0.11
CA TYR A 55 7.40 6.47 -0.37
C TYR A 55 6.67 6.15 -1.69
N ALA A 56 5.39 6.51 -1.80
CA ALA A 56 4.63 6.37 -3.04
C ALA A 56 5.23 7.23 -4.17
N GLU A 57 5.60 8.48 -3.89
CA GLU A 57 6.27 9.37 -4.86
C GLU A 57 7.62 8.82 -5.31
N HIS A 58 8.42 8.29 -4.38
CA HIS A 58 9.69 7.64 -4.72
C HIS A 58 9.47 6.47 -5.68
N LEU A 59 8.52 5.57 -5.38
CA LEU A 59 8.18 4.43 -6.23
C LEU A 59 7.71 4.86 -7.62
N MET A 60 6.85 5.88 -7.69
CA MET A 60 6.37 6.43 -8.97
C MET A 60 7.46 7.11 -9.81
N GLN A 61 8.56 7.58 -9.20
CA GLN A 61 9.70 8.14 -9.92
C GLN A 61 10.71 7.08 -10.37
N THR A 62 10.69 5.89 -9.76
CA THR A 62 11.58 4.77 -10.10
C THR A 62 10.94 3.73 -11.03
N SER A 63 9.63 3.86 -11.32
CA SER A 63 8.85 3.02 -12.25
C SER A 63 8.76 3.66 -13.64
#